data_AF-A0A3M1D7W3-F1
#
_entry.id   AF-A0A3M1D7W3-F1
#
_cell.length_a   1.000
_cell.length_b   1.000
_cell.length_c   1.000
_cell.angle_alpha   90.00
_cell.angle_beta   90.00
_cell.angle_gamma   90.00
#
_symmetry.space_group_name_H-M   'P 1'
#
loop_
_entity.id
_entity.type
_entity.pdbx_description
1 polymer ?
#
loop_
_entity_poly.entity_id
_entity_poly.type
_entity_poly.pdbx_seq_one_letter_code
_entity_poly.pdbx_strand_id
1 'polypeptide(L)'
;MKISTPVLTYILLGVLSAFTFNVVGQLRMTDLILPALCVLFWAARGSLWLDRYDRNILLFGLLWLVGELFADFYRGSNFLDMLRGTASIVTFILQFSALYQLAAIFQKKAGPSNLVWLLYGAALGGLLMPILSPTPFSEMDSWKFGYGVPSAIILATLLRHMAVSPIRIRRHVATIAALAFGGMSMWLGFRSLGGAMVLASLVCEIRFTPLGRFLSRRKTGFRPLAFAVLAGVVAYIGLASAYGMLAESGWLGEKQKAKYEAQSAGEFGLLVGGRLDLIPAIMAIKDSPLIGYGSWAKNSSYRSYLLLANKFGYQYEEGTLQSVFERGYEIPAHSHILQAWLWAGIPGLVFWIYLAYLVARSSFAAYVSRSELLLPVVFLAIMALWDIAFSPFGSFLRYQWAMRLTLFLCVLGASSRTANRHRTREN
;
A
#
# COMPACT_ATOMS: atom_id res chain seq x y z
N MET A 1 8.23 -3.66 -34.28
CA MET A 1 7.14 -3.16 -33.39
C MET A 1 7.64 -1.89 -32.71
N LYS A 2 7.12 -0.70 -33.03
CA LYS A 2 7.60 0.56 -32.44
C LYS A 2 7.04 0.69 -31.02
N ILE A 3 7.93 0.67 -30.01
CA ILE A 3 7.53 0.93 -28.62
C ILE A 3 7.09 2.40 -28.54
N SER A 4 5.86 2.65 -28.08
CA SER A 4 5.36 4.02 -27.95
C SER A 4 6.06 4.72 -26.79
N THR A 5 6.25 6.04 -26.91
CA THR A 5 6.89 6.87 -25.87
C THR A 5 6.28 6.65 -24.47
N PRO A 6 4.94 6.56 -24.29
CA PRO A 6 4.34 6.29 -22.98
C PRO A 6 4.81 4.99 -22.32
N VAL A 7 4.96 3.93 -23.11
CA VAL A 7 5.39 2.61 -22.63
C VAL A 7 6.81 2.70 -22.11
N LEU A 8 7.71 3.27 -22.91
CA LEU A 8 9.11 3.44 -22.54
C LEU A 8 9.25 4.30 -21.28
N THR A 9 8.53 5.42 -21.19
CA THR A 9 8.60 6.30 -20.02
C THR A 9 8.18 5.57 -18.74
N TYR A 10 7.07 4.84 -18.74
CA TYR A 10 6.62 4.11 -17.55
C TYR A 10 7.56 3.00 -17.12
N ILE A 11 8.09 2.23 -18.08
CA ILE A 11 9.04 1.16 -17.78
C ILE A 11 10.32 1.77 -17.20
N LEU A 12 10.85 2.84 -17.81
CA LEU A 12 12.05 3.51 -17.32
C LEU A 12 11.86 4.09 -15.93
N LEU A 13 10.77 4.81 -15.66
CA LEU A 13 10.50 5.35 -14.32
C LEU A 13 10.44 4.25 -13.26
N GLY A 14 9.82 3.12 -13.59
CA GLY A 14 9.77 1.96 -12.72
C GLY A 14 11.14 1.33 -12.47
N VAL A 15 11.93 1.07 -13.51
CA VAL A 15 13.29 0.53 -13.38
C VAL A 15 14.20 1.47 -12.57
N LEU A 16 14.10 2.78 -12.82
CA LEU A 16 14.86 3.79 -12.09
C LEU A 16 14.52 3.82 -10.59
N SER A 17 13.34 3.34 -10.18
CA SER A 17 12.99 3.22 -8.76
C SER A 17 13.82 2.19 -7.98
N ALA A 18 14.56 1.32 -8.68
CA ALA A 18 15.46 0.34 -8.07
C ALA A 18 16.75 0.97 -7.53
N PHE A 19 17.17 2.12 -8.07
CA PHE A 19 18.42 2.77 -7.69
C PHE A 19 18.21 3.66 -6.46
N THR A 20 19.06 3.43 -5.45
CA THR A 20 19.06 4.18 -4.19
C THR A 20 20.40 4.83 -3.93
N PHE A 21 20.39 5.95 -3.21
CA PHE A 21 21.58 6.64 -2.72
C PHE A 21 21.31 7.20 -1.32
N ASN A 22 22.35 7.27 -0.50
CA ASN A 22 22.26 7.71 0.88
C ASN A 22 22.71 9.18 1.01
N VAL A 23 21.76 10.12 0.98
CA VAL A 23 22.00 11.56 1.18
C VAL A 23 20.96 12.08 2.16
N VAL A 24 21.36 12.38 3.40
CA VAL A 24 20.48 12.77 4.53
C VAL A 24 19.47 11.67 4.96
N GLY A 25 19.34 10.62 4.15
CA GLY A 25 18.55 9.41 4.32
C GLY A 25 18.62 8.59 3.04
N GLN A 26 17.84 7.51 2.93
CA GLN A 26 17.77 6.76 1.69
C GLN A 26 16.83 7.45 0.70
N LEU A 27 17.39 7.91 -0.41
CA LEU A 27 16.68 8.51 -1.53
C LEU A 27 16.76 7.59 -2.74
N ARG A 28 15.73 7.66 -3.59
CA ARG A 28 15.63 6.92 -4.86
C ARG A 28 15.84 7.85 -6.03
N MET A 29 16.23 7.29 -7.18
CA MET A 29 16.28 8.08 -8.41
C MET A 29 14.91 8.70 -8.75
N THR A 30 13.82 8.00 -8.45
CA THR A 30 12.45 8.53 -8.57
C THR A 30 12.13 9.67 -7.61
N ASP A 31 12.81 9.76 -6.45
CA ASP A 31 12.68 10.88 -5.52
C ASP A 31 13.27 12.18 -6.10
N LEU A 32 14.07 12.12 -7.18
CA LEU A 32 14.60 13.30 -7.87
C LEU A 32 13.85 13.58 -9.17
N ILE A 33 13.72 12.55 -10.02
CA ILE A 33 13.17 12.70 -11.38
C ILE A 33 11.72 13.17 -11.34
N LEU A 34 10.88 12.55 -10.52
CA LEU A 34 9.45 12.85 -10.52
C LEU A 34 9.13 14.24 -9.92
N PRO A 35 9.74 14.68 -8.81
CA PRO A 35 9.61 16.08 -8.39
C PRO A 35 10.07 17.08 -9.45
N ALA A 36 11.21 16.85 -10.11
CA ALA A 36 11.66 17.70 -11.20
C ALA A 36 10.65 17.74 -12.37
N LEU A 37 10.10 16.59 -12.76
CA LEU A 37 9.03 16.51 -13.76
C LEU A 37 7.76 17.25 -13.32
N CYS A 38 7.41 17.20 -12.03
CA CYS A 38 6.26 17.96 -11.51
C CYS A 38 6.44 19.46 -11.71
N VAL A 39 7.63 19.99 -11.39
CA VAL A 39 7.97 21.41 -11.59
C VAL A 39 7.94 21.77 -13.07
N LEU A 40 8.49 20.93 -13.95
CA LEU A 40 8.47 21.17 -15.40
C LEU A 40 7.04 21.17 -15.95
N PHE A 41 6.17 20.26 -15.52
CA PHE A 41 4.77 20.26 -15.93
C PHE A 41 4.04 21.51 -15.47
N TRP A 42 4.31 21.96 -14.24
CA TRP A 42 3.75 23.20 -13.73
C TRP A 42 4.22 24.42 -14.52
N ALA A 43 5.53 24.54 -14.75
CA ALA A 43 6.11 25.64 -15.53
C ALA A 43 5.60 25.68 -16.97
N ALA A 44 5.48 24.52 -17.63
CA ALA A 44 5.06 24.45 -19.03
C ALA A 44 3.56 24.73 -19.25
N ARG A 45 2.71 24.61 -18.23
CA ARG A 45 1.24 24.71 -18.36
C ARG A 45 0.56 25.72 -17.45
N GLY A 46 1.29 26.33 -16.52
CA GLY A 46 0.77 27.29 -15.55
C GLY A 46 -0.12 26.68 -14.44
N SER A 47 -0.58 25.43 -14.57
CA SER A 47 -1.38 24.78 -13.53
C SER A 47 -1.24 23.25 -13.54
N LEU A 48 -1.28 22.65 -12.35
CA LEU A 48 -1.47 21.20 -12.20
C LEU A 48 -2.91 20.85 -12.63
N TRP A 49 -3.06 19.87 -13.53
CA TRP A 49 -4.38 19.37 -13.90
C TRP A 49 -4.93 18.52 -12.76
N LEU A 50 -5.78 19.13 -11.94
CA LEU A 50 -6.34 18.49 -10.75
C LEU A 50 -7.85 18.34 -10.92
N ASP A 51 -8.27 17.09 -11.09
CA ASP A 51 -9.66 16.70 -10.91
C ASP A 51 -10.03 16.80 -9.42
N ARG A 52 -11.32 16.67 -9.10
CA ARG A 52 -11.82 16.78 -7.72
C ARG A 52 -11.08 15.86 -6.73
N TYR A 53 -10.71 14.65 -7.15
CA TYR A 53 -10.04 13.69 -6.27
C TYR A 53 -8.59 14.10 -5.96
N ASP A 54 -7.87 14.60 -6.96
CA ASP A 54 -6.47 15.00 -6.80
C ASP A 54 -6.37 16.20 -5.87
N ARG A 55 -7.29 17.17 -5.99
CA ARG A 55 -7.33 18.35 -5.12
C ARG A 55 -7.46 17.98 -3.65
N ASN A 56 -8.29 16.98 -3.33
CA ASN A 56 -8.46 16.55 -1.96
C ASN A 56 -7.23 15.81 -1.42
N ILE A 57 -6.56 14.99 -2.25
CA ILE A 57 -5.28 14.36 -1.85
C ILE A 57 -4.25 15.44 -1.55
N LEU A 58 -4.14 16.47 -2.39
CA LEU A 58 -3.22 17.58 -2.16
C LEU A 58 -3.60 18.39 -0.93
N LEU A 59 -4.88 18.72 -0.76
CA LEU A 59 -5.36 19.48 0.40
C LEU A 59 -5.07 18.75 1.71
N PHE A 60 -5.43 17.47 1.80
CA PHE A 60 -5.16 16.68 3.01
C PHE A 60 -3.68 16.35 3.17
N GLY A 61 -2.92 16.21 2.08
CA GLY A 61 -1.47 16.03 2.13
C GLY A 61 -0.76 17.29 2.63
N LEU A 62 -1.21 18.48 2.21
CA LEU A 62 -0.74 19.76 2.75
C LEU A 62 -1.14 19.94 4.20
N LEU A 63 -2.35 19.53 4.58
CA LEU A 63 -2.78 19.53 5.97
C LEU A 63 -1.88 18.62 6.82
N TRP A 64 -1.56 17.42 6.34
CA TRP A 64 -0.60 16.53 6.99
C TRP A 64 0.77 17.18 7.13
N LEU A 65 1.31 17.79 6.06
CA LEU A 65 2.59 18.50 6.09
C LEU A 65 2.61 19.64 7.12
N VAL A 66 1.58 20.48 7.13
CA VAL A 66 1.46 21.59 8.08
C VAL A 66 1.34 21.07 9.51
N GLY A 67 0.58 19.99 9.73
CA GLY A 67 0.46 19.35 11.04
C GLY A 67 1.80 18.81 11.54
N GLU A 68 2.59 18.16 10.69
CA GLU A 68 3.92 17.65 11.03
C GLU A 68 4.89 18.78 11.36
N LEU A 69 4.97 19.81 10.51
CA LEU A 69 5.80 20.99 10.76
C LEU A 69 5.43 21.69 12.07
N PHE A 70 4.13 21.88 12.32
CA PHE A 70 3.66 22.47 13.57
C PHE A 70 4.05 21.62 14.78
N ALA A 71 3.90 20.30 14.69
CA ALA A 71 4.31 19.37 15.73
C ALA A 71 5.83 19.45 15.96
N ASP A 72 6.63 19.50 14.90
CA ASP A 72 8.08 19.62 14.98
C ASP A 72 8.53 20.92 15.66
N PHE A 73 7.94 22.06 15.28
CA PHE A 73 8.23 23.34 15.92
C PHE A 73 7.77 23.37 17.39
N TYR A 74 6.58 22.85 17.68
CA TYR A 74 6.03 22.79 19.03
C TYR A 74 6.85 21.89 19.96
N ARG A 75 7.38 20.78 19.44
CA ARG A 75 8.16 19.79 20.19
C ARG A 75 9.66 20.10 20.22
N GLY A 76 10.13 21.06 19.43
CA GLY A 76 11.56 21.35 19.29
C GLY A 76 12.32 20.16 18.69
N SER A 77 11.73 19.49 17.70
CA SER A 77 12.35 18.34 17.04
C SER A 77 13.73 18.68 16.48
N ASN A 78 14.61 17.68 16.41
CA ASN A 78 15.91 17.86 15.78
C ASN A 78 15.73 18.31 14.32
N PHE A 79 16.48 19.33 13.90
CA PHE A 79 16.36 19.91 12.56
C PHE A 79 16.50 18.87 11.42
N LEU A 80 17.41 17.91 11.55
CA LEU A 80 17.59 16.85 10.55
C LEU A 80 16.39 15.90 10.48
N ASP A 81 15.80 15.58 11.63
CA ASP A 81 14.61 14.73 11.70
C ASP A 81 13.38 15.44 11.11
N MET A 82 13.21 16.73 11.40
CA MET A 82 12.20 17.59 10.78
C MET A 82 12.37 17.67 9.25
N LEU A 83 13.61 17.85 8.76
CA LEU A 83 13.89 17.86 7.31
C LEU A 83 13.55 16.52 6.66
N ARG A 84 13.83 15.39 7.32
CA ARG A 84 13.50 14.05 6.79
C ARG A 84 11.99 13.83 6.69
N GLY A 85 11.23 14.22 7.71
CA GLY A 85 9.75 14.14 7.71
C GLY A 85 9.15 14.97 6.59
N THR A 86 9.48 16.26 6.60
CA THR A 86 9.09 17.25 5.58
C THR A 86 9.42 16.76 4.18
N ALA A 87 10.66 16.33 3.94
CA ALA A 87 11.09 15.84 2.63
C ALA A 87 10.30 14.60 2.19
N SER A 88 9.98 13.69 3.12
CA SER A 88 9.21 12.48 2.81
C SER A 88 7.81 12.81 2.30
N ILE A 89 7.10 13.72 2.98
CA ILE A 89 5.74 14.15 2.61
C ILE A 89 5.77 14.92 1.29
N VAL A 90 6.63 15.94 1.19
CA VAL A 90 6.74 16.79 -0.01
C VAL A 90 7.10 15.95 -1.23
N THR A 91 8.10 15.08 -1.11
CA THR A 91 8.53 14.18 -2.20
C THR A 91 7.39 13.26 -2.63
N PHE A 92 6.63 12.69 -1.70
CA PHE A 92 5.49 11.86 -2.02
C PHE A 92 4.38 12.63 -2.76
N ILE A 93 4.02 13.84 -2.31
CA ILE A 93 3.02 14.69 -2.96
C ILE A 93 3.45 15.04 -4.39
N LEU A 94 4.72 15.42 -4.58
CA LEU A 94 5.25 15.77 -5.89
C LEU A 94 5.34 14.55 -6.83
N GLN A 95 5.74 13.38 -6.31
CA GLN A 95 5.75 12.13 -7.08
C GLN A 95 4.36 11.74 -7.56
N PHE A 96 3.38 11.78 -6.66
CA PHE A 96 1.99 11.51 -7.00
C PHE A 96 1.51 12.49 -8.08
N SER A 97 1.75 13.79 -7.89
CA SER A 97 1.33 14.83 -8.84
C SER A 97 1.95 14.67 -10.23
N ALA A 98 3.24 14.31 -10.29
CA ALA A 98 3.93 14.05 -11.56
C ALA A 98 3.39 12.81 -12.27
N LEU A 99 3.29 11.67 -11.56
CA LEU A 99 2.79 10.42 -12.14
C LEU A 99 1.34 10.55 -12.60
N TYR A 100 0.50 11.23 -11.82
CA TYR A 100 -0.89 11.44 -12.17
C TYR A 100 -1.04 12.30 -13.43
N GLN A 101 -0.30 13.40 -13.55
CA GLN A 101 -0.31 14.22 -14.76
C GLN A 101 0.22 13.46 -15.97
N LEU A 102 1.29 12.69 -15.80
CA LEU A 102 1.83 11.83 -16.84
C LEU A 102 0.77 10.82 -17.32
N ALA A 103 0.04 10.21 -16.38
CA ALA A 103 -1.08 9.33 -16.67
C ALA A 103 -2.22 10.02 -17.40
N ALA A 104 -2.61 11.22 -16.99
CA ALA A 104 -3.63 12.00 -17.66
C ALA A 104 -3.24 12.34 -19.12
N ILE A 105 -1.96 12.70 -19.35
CA ILE A 105 -1.43 13.00 -20.68
C ILE A 105 -1.45 11.74 -21.57
N PHE A 106 -0.97 10.61 -21.05
CA PHE A 106 -0.86 9.37 -21.83
C PHE A 106 -2.20 8.67 -22.04
N GLN A 107 -3.14 8.79 -21.10
CA GLN A 107 -4.49 8.24 -21.28
C GLN A 107 -5.26 8.93 -22.40
N LYS A 108 -5.13 10.27 -22.52
CA LYS A 108 -5.72 11.01 -23.65
C LYS A 108 -5.21 10.50 -25.00
N LYS A 109 -3.94 10.07 -25.06
CA LYS A 109 -3.29 9.62 -26.30
C LYS A 109 -3.53 8.15 -26.63
N ALA A 110 -3.56 7.26 -25.64
CA ALA A 110 -3.52 5.82 -25.91
C ALA A 110 -4.40 4.96 -24.96
N GLY A 111 -5.28 5.58 -24.16
CA GLY A 111 -6.29 4.87 -23.37
C GLY A 111 -5.84 4.37 -21.99
N PRO A 112 -6.79 3.82 -21.20
CA PRO A 112 -6.57 3.39 -19.81
C PRO A 112 -5.68 2.15 -19.69
N SER A 113 -5.59 1.32 -20.73
CA SER A 113 -4.77 0.11 -20.76
C SER A 113 -3.26 0.39 -20.66
N ASN A 114 -2.81 1.64 -20.86
CA ASN A 114 -1.39 1.98 -20.68
C ASN A 114 -0.91 1.97 -19.23
N LEU A 115 -1.83 2.05 -18.26
CA LEU A 115 -1.45 1.98 -16.84
C LEU A 115 -0.81 0.62 -16.49
N VAL A 116 -1.07 -0.41 -17.29
CA VAL A 116 -0.43 -1.72 -17.19
C VAL A 116 1.09 -1.59 -17.31
N TRP A 117 1.60 -0.68 -18.14
CA TRP A 117 3.04 -0.47 -18.30
C TRP A 117 3.68 0.23 -17.09
N LEU A 118 2.92 1.07 -16.39
CA LEU A 118 3.35 1.61 -15.10
C LEU A 118 3.50 0.49 -14.06
N LEU A 119 2.57 -0.48 -14.04
CA LEU A 119 2.65 -1.64 -13.17
C LEU A 119 3.84 -2.55 -13.51
N TYR A 120 4.05 -2.85 -14.80
CA TYR A 120 5.22 -3.62 -15.22
C TYR A 120 6.53 -2.91 -14.90
N GLY A 121 6.63 -1.61 -15.16
CA GLY A 121 7.81 -0.82 -14.80
C GLY A 121 8.09 -0.90 -13.31
N ALA A 122 7.09 -0.64 -12.47
CA ALA A 122 7.25 -0.70 -11.02
C ALA A 122 7.63 -2.09 -10.51
N ALA A 123 7.07 -3.15 -11.09
CA ALA A 123 7.44 -4.51 -10.75
C ALA A 123 8.87 -4.85 -11.19
N LEU A 124 9.29 -4.45 -12.40
CA LEU A 124 10.67 -4.65 -12.85
C LEU A 124 11.67 -3.92 -11.94
N GLY A 125 11.39 -2.68 -11.56
CA GLY A 125 12.19 -1.96 -10.57
C GLY A 125 12.24 -2.68 -9.22
N GLY A 126 11.09 -3.20 -8.77
CA GLY A 126 11.02 -3.98 -7.53
C GLY A 126 11.81 -5.29 -7.58
N LEU A 127 11.86 -5.99 -8.72
CA LEU A 127 12.67 -7.20 -8.90
C LEU A 127 14.17 -6.89 -8.96
N LEU A 128 14.55 -5.74 -9.51
CA LEU A 128 15.95 -5.32 -9.59
C LEU A 128 16.48 -4.81 -8.25
N MET A 129 15.62 -4.26 -7.40
CA MET A 129 16.05 -3.60 -6.16
C MET A 129 16.85 -4.52 -5.21
N PRO A 130 16.45 -5.76 -4.90
CA PRO A 130 17.25 -6.66 -4.06
C PRO A 130 18.64 -6.99 -4.64
N ILE A 131 18.80 -6.85 -5.96
CA ILE A 131 20.06 -7.14 -6.67
C ILE A 131 20.97 -5.90 -6.67
N LEU A 132 20.40 -4.73 -6.97
CA LEU A 132 21.15 -3.48 -7.13
C LEU A 132 21.38 -2.73 -5.81
N SER A 133 20.54 -2.97 -4.82
CA SER A 133 20.59 -2.30 -3.51
C SER A 133 20.06 -3.26 -2.43
N PRO A 134 20.75 -4.38 -2.16
CA PRO A 134 20.34 -5.33 -1.14
C PRO A 134 20.22 -4.65 0.22
N THR A 135 19.22 -5.06 0.99
CA THR A 135 19.00 -4.66 2.38
C THR A 135 19.18 -5.87 3.28
N PRO A 136 19.52 -5.68 4.58
CA PRO A 136 19.59 -6.79 5.53
C PRO A 136 18.28 -7.62 5.56
N PHE A 137 17.13 -6.96 5.41
CA PHE A 137 15.83 -7.63 5.34
C PHE A 137 15.67 -8.52 4.10
N SER A 138 16.10 -8.05 2.93
CA SER A 138 16.04 -8.86 1.70
C SER A 138 17.05 -10.00 1.68
N GLU A 139 18.14 -9.91 2.44
CA GLU A 139 19.09 -11.01 2.61
C GLU A 139 18.51 -12.10 3.53
N MET A 140 17.82 -11.70 4.61
CA MET A 140 17.15 -12.63 5.51
C MET A 140 15.94 -13.35 4.88
N ASP A 141 15.13 -12.61 4.11
CA ASP A 141 13.94 -13.14 3.44
C ASP A 141 13.70 -12.40 2.12
N SER A 142 14.35 -12.90 1.07
CA SER A 142 14.34 -12.30 -0.27
C SER A 142 12.97 -12.35 -0.94
N TRP A 143 12.14 -13.34 -0.60
CA TRP A 143 10.78 -13.41 -1.10
C TRP A 143 9.92 -12.31 -0.48
N LYS A 144 9.95 -12.16 0.84
CA LYS A 144 9.12 -11.20 1.56
C LYS A 144 9.54 -9.75 1.34
N PHE A 145 10.84 -9.48 1.39
CA PHE A 145 11.38 -8.12 1.33
C PHE A 145 11.97 -7.76 -0.04
N GLY A 146 11.75 -8.61 -1.05
CA GLY A 146 12.20 -8.38 -2.42
C GLY A 146 11.20 -8.83 -3.46
N TYR A 147 11.29 -10.09 -3.86
CA TYR A 147 10.71 -10.60 -5.11
C TYR A 147 9.20 -10.83 -5.08
N GLY A 148 8.58 -11.02 -3.91
CA GLY A 148 7.19 -11.44 -3.77
C GLY A 148 6.18 -10.43 -4.31
N VAL A 149 6.19 -9.19 -3.80
CA VAL A 149 5.23 -8.15 -4.23
C VAL A 149 5.37 -7.83 -5.72
N PRO A 150 6.58 -7.61 -6.28
CA PRO A 150 6.76 -7.39 -7.71
C PRO A 150 6.25 -8.56 -8.58
N SER A 151 6.53 -9.80 -8.18
CA SER A 151 6.04 -10.99 -8.90
C SER A 151 4.52 -11.07 -8.90
N ALA A 152 3.88 -10.73 -7.77
CA ALA A 152 2.43 -10.65 -7.66
C ALA A 152 1.82 -9.58 -8.57
N ILE A 153 2.46 -8.41 -8.67
CA ILE A 153 2.02 -7.34 -9.58
C ILE A 153 2.10 -7.82 -11.04
N ILE A 154 3.20 -8.47 -11.44
CA ILE A 154 3.36 -9.03 -12.79
C ILE A 154 2.26 -10.05 -13.07
N LEU A 155 2.07 -11.03 -12.18
CA LEU A 155 1.06 -12.08 -12.35
C LEU A 155 -0.35 -11.50 -12.45
N ALA A 156 -0.75 -10.64 -11.51
CA ALA A 156 -2.07 -10.00 -11.52
C ALA A 156 -2.30 -9.18 -12.80
N THR A 157 -1.26 -8.50 -13.28
CA THR A 157 -1.31 -7.70 -14.50
C THR A 157 -1.37 -8.57 -15.76
N LEU A 158 -0.66 -9.70 -15.81
CA LEU A 158 -0.73 -10.67 -16.91
C LEU A 158 -2.10 -11.32 -17.00
N LEU A 159 -2.67 -11.72 -15.87
CA LEU A 159 -3.95 -12.43 -15.78
C LEU A 159 -5.18 -11.51 -15.93
N ARG A 160 -4.98 -10.19 -16.00
CA ARG A 160 -6.04 -9.16 -15.95
C ARG A 160 -7.23 -9.44 -16.89
N HIS A 161 -6.97 -9.80 -18.15
CA HIS A 161 -8.02 -10.06 -19.14
C HIS A 161 -8.69 -11.43 -18.92
N MET A 162 -7.92 -12.43 -18.48
CA MET A 162 -8.43 -13.76 -18.19
C MET A 162 -9.36 -13.75 -16.97
N ALA A 163 -8.98 -13.02 -15.92
CA ALA A 163 -9.71 -12.93 -14.65
C ALA A 163 -11.13 -12.35 -14.80
N VAL A 164 -11.35 -11.47 -15.79
CA VAL A 164 -12.67 -10.86 -16.05
C VAL A 164 -13.34 -11.40 -17.31
N SER A 165 -12.77 -12.44 -17.92
CA SER A 165 -13.29 -13.04 -19.14
C SER A 165 -14.68 -13.65 -18.92
N PRO A 166 -15.65 -13.48 -19.84
CA PRO A 166 -16.91 -14.20 -19.77
C PRO A 166 -16.72 -15.72 -19.97
N ILE A 167 -15.64 -16.13 -20.66
CA ILE A 167 -15.30 -17.53 -20.90
C ILE A 167 -14.84 -18.18 -19.58
N ARG A 168 -15.61 -19.17 -19.11
CA ARG A 168 -15.43 -19.82 -17.81
C ARG A 168 -14.04 -20.43 -17.62
N ILE A 169 -13.50 -21.13 -18.61
CA ILE A 169 -12.18 -21.76 -18.49
C ILE A 169 -11.05 -20.72 -18.28
N ARG A 170 -11.10 -19.59 -19.00
CA ARG A 170 -10.08 -18.53 -18.87
C ARG A 170 -10.10 -17.90 -17.47
N ARG A 171 -11.30 -17.63 -16.93
CA ARG A 171 -11.44 -17.08 -15.57
C ARG A 171 -10.85 -18.04 -14.54
N HIS A 172 -11.20 -19.32 -14.64
CA HIS A 172 -10.78 -20.34 -13.69
C HIS A 172 -9.28 -20.55 -13.70
N VAL A 173 -8.65 -20.52 -14.88
CA VAL A 173 -7.19 -20.56 -15.00
C VAL A 173 -6.55 -19.38 -14.28
N ALA A 174 -7.07 -18.16 -14.46
CA ALA A 174 -6.56 -16.99 -13.75
C ALA A 174 -6.73 -17.11 -12.23
N THR A 175 -7.88 -17.59 -11.76
CA THR A 175 -8.16 -17.81 -10.35
C THR A 175 -7.25 -18.88 -9.75
N ILE A 176 -7.10 -20.03 -10.40
CA ILE A 176 -6.21 -21.11 -9.95
C ILE A 176 -4.76 -20.63 -9.89
N ALA A 177 -4.29 -19.91 -10.92
CA ALA A 177 -2.93 -19.36 -10.93
C ALA A 177 -2.70 -18.36 -9.78
N ALA A 178 -3.67 -17.47 -9.51
CA ALA A 178 -3.60 -16.53 -8.41
C ALA A 178 -3.68 -17.23 -7.04
N LEU A 179 -4.53 -18.25 -6.87
CA LEU A 179 -4.61 -19.06 -5.66
C LEU A 179 -3.32 -19.83 -5.41
N ALA A 180 -2.75 -20.45 -6.46
CA ALA A 180 -1.48 -21.16 -6.37
C ALA A 180 -0.34 -20.23 -5.95
N PHE A 181 -0.27 -19.03 -6.56
CA PHE A 181 0.71 -18.01 -6.15
C PHE A 181 0.48 -17.54 -4.70
N GLY A 182 -0.78 -17.39 -4.31
CA GLY A 182 -1.16 -17.02 -2.95
C GLY A 182 -0.72 -18.08 -1.92
N GLY A 183 -0.99 -19.35 -2.19
CA GLY A 183 -0.55 -20.49 -1.39
C GLY A 183 0.98 -20.60 -1.31
N MET A 184 1.67 -20.47 -2.45
CA MET A 184 3.14 -20.42 -2.50
C MET A 184 3.69 -19.29 -1.62
N SER A 185 3.09 -18.09 -1.69
CA SER A 185 3.52 -16.96 -0.87
C SER A 185 3.31 -17.19 0.62
N MET A 186 2.21 -17.84 1.02
CA MET A 186 1.98 -18.23 2.42
C MET A 186 2.96 -19.30 2.89
N TRP A 187 3.26 -20.29 2.04
CA TRP A 187 4.24 -21.33 2.31
C TRP A 187 5.65 -20.76 2.51
N LEU A 188 6.03 -19.77 1.70
CA LEU A 188 7.26 -18.98 1.87
C LEU A 188 7.20 -17.97 3.03
N GLY A 189 6.15 -17.97 3.86
CA GLY A 189 6.05 -17.13 5.06
C GLY A 189 5.53 -15.71 4.82
N PHE A 190 5.17 -15.34 3.61
CA PHE A 190 4.59 -14.03 3.28
C PHE A 190 3.05 -14.05 3.30
N ARG A 191 2.50 -14.22 4.50
CA ARG A 191 1.05 -14.41 4.76
C ARG A 191 0.16 -13.33 4.16
N SER A 192 0.51 -12.05 4.32
CA SER A 192 -0.30 -10.93 3.84
C SER A 192 -0.33 -10.84 2.32
N LEU A 193 0.80 -11.09 1.65
CA LEU A 193 0.86 -11.16 0.18
C LEU A 193 -0.01 -12.31 -0.35
N GLY A 194 0.11 -13.48 0.28
CA GLY A 194 -0.70 -14.64 -0.09
C GLY A 194 -2.20 -14.39 0.08
N GLY A 195 -2.59 -13.84 1.23
CA GLY A 195 -3.98 -13.47 1.52
C GLY A 195 -4.52 -12.42 0.56
N ALA A 196 -3.73 -11.40 0.22
CA ALA A 196 -4.12 -10.38 -0.74
C ALA A 196 -4.40 -10.96 -2.13
N MET A 197 -3.56 -11.89 -2.61
CA MET A 197 -3.77 -12.54 -3.91
C MET A 197 -5.00 -13.46 -3.90
N VAL A 198 -5.19 -14.24 -2.84
CA VAL A 198 -6.37 -15.11 -2.67
C VAL A 198 -7.66 -14.28 -2.64
N LEU A 199 -7.72 -13.22 -1.83
CA LEU A 199 -8.89 -12.36 -1.76
C LEU A 199 -9.17 -11.65 -3.10
N ALA A 200 -8.12 -11.18 -3.79
CA ALA A 200 -8.29 -10.52 -5.08
C ALA A 200 -8.83 -11.46 -6.18
N SER A 201 -8.41 -12.74 -6.19
CA SER A 201 -8.94 -13.74 -7.12
C SER A 201 -10.39 -14.10 -6.80
N LEU A 202 -10.73 -14.28 -5.52
CA LEU A 202 -12.10 -14.54 -5.08
C LEU A 202 -13.05 -13.38 -5.42
N VAL A 203 -12.62 -12.12 -5.29
CA VAL A 203 -13.43 -10.97 -5.72
C VAL A 203 -13.72 -11.01 -7.22
N CYS A 204 -12.76 -11.43 -8.05
CA CYS A 204 -12.97 -11.61 -9.48
C CYS A 204 -14.00 -12.72 -9.78
N GLU A 205 -13.98 -13.83 -9.03
CA GLU A 205 -14.96 -14.93 -9.18
C GLU A 205 -16.37 -14.51 -8.73
N ILE A 206 -16.48 -13.88 -7.55
CA ILE A 206 -17.75 -13.46 -6.96
C ILE A 206 -18.54 -12.60 -7.95
N ARG A 207 -17.86 -11.78 -8.77
CA ARG A 207 -18.48 -10.95 -9.82
C ARG A 207 -19.43 -11.71 -10.76
N PHE A 208 -19.18 -12.98 -11.01
CA PHE A 208 -19.98 -13.81 -11.93
C PHE A 208 -21.12 -14.58 -11.24
N THR A 209 -21.19 -14.52 -9.90
CA THR A 209 -22.26 -15.12 -9.10
C THR A 209 -23.51 -14.23 -9.08
N PRO A 210 -24.70 -14.74 -8.66
CA PRO A 210 -25.88 -13.92 -8.43
C PRO A 210 -25.61 -12.76 -7.45
N LEU A 211 -24.86 -13.03 -6.36
CA LEU A 211 -24.45 -12.01 -5.39
C LEU A 211 -23.63 -10.91 -6.05
N GLY A 212 -22.64 -11.27 -6.88
CA GLY A 212 -21.81 -10.27 -7.54
C GLY A 212 -22.56 -9.43 -8.57
N ARG A 213 -23.52 -10.03 -9.30
CA ARG A 213 -24.41 -9.31 -10.20
C ARG A 213 -25.32 -8.33 -9.43
N PHE A 214 -25.82 -8.74 -8.26
CA PHE A 214 -26.59 -7.86 -7.38
C PHE A 214 -25.75 -6.68 -6.87
N LEU A 215 -24.54 -6.93 -6.39
CA LEU A 215 -23.62 -5.88 -5.92
C LEU A 215 -23.22 -4.91 -7.06
N SER A 216 -22.97 -5.43 -8.25
CA SER A 216 -22.59 -4.63 -9.43
C SER A 216 -23.70 -3.70 -9.93
N ARG A 217 -24.97 -3.98 -9.61
CA ARG A 217 -26.11 -3.12 -9.99
C ARG A 217 -26.23 -1.90 -9.07
N ARG A 218 -25.59 -1.90 -7.90
CA ARG A 218 -25.65 -0.76 -6.98
C ARG A 218 -24.69 0.34 -7.41
N LYS A 219 -25.14 1.60 -7.26
CA LYS A 219 -24.26 2.76 -7.42
C LYS A 219 -23.13 2.71 -6.39
N THR A 220 -22.00 3.34 -6.71
CA THR A 220 -20.85 3.54 -5.82
C THR A 220 -21.19 4.48 -4.66
N GLY A 221 -22.04 4.01 -3.74
CA GLY A 221 -22.44 4.71 -2.52
C GLY A 221 -21.74 4.18 -1.28
N PHE A 222 -21.89 4.88 -0.15
CA PHE A 222 -21.26 4.51 1.12
C PHE A 222 -21.73 3.14 1.65
N ARG A 223 -23.04 2.84 1.58
CA ARG A 223 -23.61 1.57 2.08
C ARG A 223 -23.04 0.31 1.40
N PRO A 224 -23.05 0.16 0.06
CA PRO A 224 -22.45 -1.02 -0.58
C PRO A 224 -20.93 -1.09 -0.37
N LEU A 225 -20.26 0.05 -0.25
CA LEU A 225 -18.84 0.10 0.11
C LEU A 225 -18.60 -0.45 1.51
N ALA A 226 -19.36 0.01 2.51
CA ALA A 226 -19.26 -0.47 3.89
C ALA A 226 -19.51 -1.99 3.99
N PHE A 227 -20.52 -2.50 3.26
CA PHE A 227 -20.77 -3.94 3.18
C PHE A 227 -19.60 -4.70 2.55
N ALA A 228 -19.02 -4.19 1.45
CA ALA A 228 -17.87 -4.81 0.79
C ALA A 228 -16.63 -4.82 1.70
N VAL A 229 -16.41 -3.75 2.45
CA VAL A 229 -15.33 -3.66 3.46
C VAL A 229 -15.56 -4.70 4.56
N LEU A 230 -16.76 -4.77 5.12
CA LEU A 230 -17.09 -5.75 6.16
C LEU A 230 -16.91 -7.18 5.67
N ALA A 231 -17.39 -7.51 4.48
CA ALA A 231 -17.20 -8.82 3.87
C ALA A 231 -15.70 -9.15 3.66
N GLY A 232 -14.90 -8.16 3.26
CA GLY A 232 -13.45 -8.29 3.14
C GLY A 232 -12.77 -8.57 4.49
N VAL A 233 -13.19 -7.90 5.55
CA VAL A 233 -12.69 -8.13 6.92
C VAL A 233 -13.01 -9.56 7.38
N VAL A 234 -14.26 -10.01 7.20
CA VAL A 234 -14.67 -11.37 7.55
C VAL A 234 -13.87 -12.41 6.76
N ALA A 235 -13.67 -12.19 5.45
CA ALA A 235 -12.88 -13.09 4.62
C ALA A 235 -11.40 -13.12 5.05
N TYR A 236 -10.84 -11.98 5.45
CA TYR A 236 -9.48 -11.91 5.97
C TYR A 236 -9.33 -12.66 7.30
N ILE A 237 -10.28 -12.51 8.22
CA ILE A 237 -10.29 -13.26 9.50
C ILE A 237 -10.34 -14.77 9.21
N GLY A 238 -11.22 -15.21 8.30
CA GLY A 238 -11.30 -16.61 7.91
C GLY A 238 -9.99 -17.16 7.34
N LEU A 239 -9.29 -16.37 6.51
CA LEU A 239 -7.97 -16.75 5.98
C LEU A 239 -6.90 -16.80 7.07
N ALA A 240 -6.90 -15.86 8.01
CA ALA A 240 -5.98 -15.85 9.13
C ALA A 240 -6.18 -17.08 10.04
N SER A 241 -7.43 -17.45 10.31
CA SER A 241 -7.77 -18.67 11.07
C SER A 241 -7.36 -19.94 10.32
N ALA A 242 -7.63 -20.02 9.02
CA ALA A 242 -7.20 -21.16 8.20
C ALA A 242 -5.68 -21.31 8.19
N TYR A 243 -4.94 -20.20 8.08
CA TYR A 243 -3.49 -20.21 8.20
C TYR A 243 -3.03 -20.72 9.57
N GLY A 244 -3.66 -20.27 10.66
CA GLY A 244 -3.33 -20.69 12.02
C GLY A 244 -3.41 -22.20 12.18
N MET A 245 -4.52 -22.81 11.74
CA MET A 245 -4.69 -24.27 11.77
C MET A 245 -3.61 -25.01 10.97
N LEU A 246 -3.25 -24.50 9.78
CA LEU A 246 -2.22 -25.10 8.93
C LEU A 246 -0.80 -24.93 9.51
N ALA A 247 -0.53 -23.83 10.19
CA ALA A 247 0.74 -23.57 10.86
C ALA A 247 0.89 -24.47 12.10
N GLU A 248 -0.13 -24.53 12.96
CA GLU A 248 -0.15 -25.36 14.19
C GLU A 248 0.03 -26.85 13.88
N SER A 249 -0.65 -27.33 12.83
CA SER A 249 -0.54 -28.72 12.38
C SER A 249 0.81 -29.06 11.71
N GLY A 250 1.70 -28.09 11.51
CA GLY A 250 3.02 -28.30 10.90
C GLY A 250 3.01 -28.47 9.37
N TRP A 251 1.84 -28.38 8.72
CA TRP A 251 1.71 -28.52 7.27
C TRP A 251 2.48 -27.45 6.48
N LEU A 252 2.70 -26.29 7.09
CA LEU A 252 3.48 -25.19 6.51
C LEU A 252 4.99 -25.27 6.83
N GLY A 253 5.43 -26.35 7.47
CA GLY A 253 6.81 -26.60 7.89
C GLY A 253 7.13 -26.05 9.29
N GLU A 254 8.16 -26.64 9.90
CA GLU A 254 8.56 -26.35 11.29
C GLU A 254 8.89 -24.88 11.54
N LYS A 255 9.52 -24.21 10.57
CA LYS A 255 9.83 -22.76 10.68
C LYS A 255 8.56 -21.92 10.85
N GLN A 256 7.49 -22.25 10.12
CA GLN A 256 6.23 -21.50 10.21
C GLN A 256 5.45 -21.84 11.47
N LYS A 257 5.51 -23.10 11.92
CA LYS A 257 4.95 -23.55 13.18
C LYS A 257 5.60 -22.83 14.37
N ALA A 258 6.93 -22.89 14.49
CA ALA A 258 7.67 -22.22 15.55
C ALA A 258 7.42 -20.70 15.56
N LYS A 259 7.38 -20.07 14.37
CA LYS A 259 7.05 -18.64 14.25
C LYS A 259 5.63 -18.34 14.71
N TYR A 260 4.67 -19.20 14.37
CA TYR A 260 3.29 -19.03 14.80
C TYR A 260 3.15 -19.18 16.32
N GLU A 261 3.72 -20.25 16.89
CA GLU A 261 3.71 -20.52 18.33
C GLU A 261 4.35 -19.37 19.12
N ALA A 262 5.50 -18.84 18.68
CA ALA A 262 6.14 -17.70 19.33
C ALA A 262 5.26 -16.42 19.30
N GLN A 263 4.51 -16.21 18.23
CA GLN A 263 3.63 -15.05 18.07
C GLN A 263 2.27 -15.22 18.75
N SER A 264 1.80 -16.45 18.94
CA SER A 264 0.51 -16.76 19.57
C SER A 264 0.62 -17.05 21.07
N ALA A 265 1.82 -17.30 21.60
CA ALA A 265 2.05 -17.67 23.00
C ALA A 265 1.67 -16.61 24.05
N GLY A 266 1.65 -15.33 23.69
CA GLY A 266 1.35 -14.26 24.66
C GLY A 266 -0.14 -14.04 24.91
N GLU A 267 -0.45 -13.38 26.03
CA GLU A 267 -1.80 -13.25 26.61
C GLU A 267 -2.85 -12.66 25.65
N PHE A 268 -2.45 -11.77 24.74
CA PHE A 268 -3.33 -11.12 23.77
C PHE A 268 -3.30 -11.77 22.38
N GLY A 269 -2.72 -12.98 22.28
CA GLY A 269 -2.67 -13.79 21.08
C GLY A 269 -1.87 -13.18 19.92
N LEU A 270 -2.16 -13.70 18.72
CA LEU A 270 -1.39 -13.45 17.48
C LEU A 270 -1.40 -11.98 17.01
N LEU A 271 -2.48 -11.24 17.29
CA LEU A 271 -2.64 -9.85 16.82
C LEU A 271 -1.65 -8.91 17.50
N VAL A 272 -1.45 -9.08 18.82
CA VAL A 272 -0.51 -8.29 19.60
C VAL A 272 0.91 -8.86 19.47
N GLY A 273 1.07 -10.19 19.50
CA GLY A 273 2.39 -10.82 19.38
C GLY A 273 3.10 -10.57 18.06
N GLY A 274 2.34 -10.38 16.97
CA GLY A 274 2.91 -9.95 15.69
C GLY A 274 3.24 -8.46 15.59
N ARG A 275 2.80 -7.62 16.55
CA ARG A 275 2.78 -6.14 16.45
C ARG A 275 2.98 -5.47 17.80
N LEU A 276 4.02 -5.88 18.54
CA LEU A 276 4.33 -5.33 19.86
C LEU A 276 4.57 -3.82 19.87
N ASP A 277 5.01 -3.26 18.73
CA ASP A 277 5.21 -1.82 18.53
C ASP A 277 3.91 -0.99 18.52
N LEU A 278 2.74 -1.64 18.40
CA LEU A 278 1.44 -0.97 18.42
C LEU A 278 1.18 -0.31 19.77
N ILE A 279 1.59 -0.97 20.86
CA ILE A 279 1.34 -0.51 22.23
C ILE A 279 2.03 0.83 22.51
N PRO A 280 3.36 1.00 22.36
CA PRO A 280 4.01 2.27 22.61
C PRO A 280 3.48 3.39 21.71
N ALA A 281 3.16 3.11 20.43
CA ALA A 281 2.59 4.10 19.53
C ALA A 281 1.22 4.61 20.02
N ILE A 282 0.32 3.71 20.43
CA ILE A 282 -1.01 4.10 20.93
C ILE A 282 -0.89 4.89 22.24
N MET A 283 0.00 4.48 23.14
CA MET A 283 0.20 5.19 24.41
C MET A 283 0.71 6.62 24.16
N ALA A 284 1.69 6.79 23.27
CA ALA A 284 2.14 8.12 22.88
C ALA A 284 1.02 8.93 22.20
N ILE A 285 0.28 8.35 21.25
CA ILE A 285 -0.86 9.03 20.60
C ILE A 285 -1.90 9.49 21.64
N LYS A 286 -2.19 8.68 22.66
CA LYS A 286 -3.14 9.05 23.73
C LYS A 286 -2.68 10.29 24.49
N ASP A 287 -1.37 10.47 24.67
CA ASP A 287 -0.80 11.59 25.40
C ASP A 287 -0.75 12.88 24.56
N SER A 288 -0.70 12.79 23.22
CA SER A 288 -0.74 13.97 22.32
C SER A 288 -1.51 13.68 21.01
N PRO A 289 -2.84 13.49 21.07
CA PRO A 289 -3.59 13.04 19.91
C PRO A 289 -3.80 14.14 18.87
N LEU A 290 -3.86 15.40 19.31
CA LEU A 290 -4.17 16.55 18.44
C LEU A 290 -2.95 17.01 17.67
N ILE A 291 -1.83 17.19 18.36
CA ILE A 291 -0.59 17.77 17.82
C ILE A 291 0.36 16.67 17.32
N GLY A 292 0.44 15.54 18.02
CA GLY A 292 1.51 14.56 17.81
C GLY A 292 2.81 14.91 18.53
N TYR A 293 3.89 14.24 18.13
CA TYR A 293 5.23 14.28 18.73
C TYR A 293 6.32 14.76 17.77
N GLY A 294 5.97 15.09 16.52
CA GLY A 294 6.93 15.48 15.50
C GLY A 294 7.60 14.29 14.80
N SER A 295 8.36 14.61 13.76
CA SER A 295 9.13 13.73 12.90
C SER A 295 10.17 12.94 13.69
N TRP A 296 10.24 11.62 13.48
CA TRP A 296 11.19 10.73 14.18
C TRP A 296 11.17 10.90 15.71
N ALA A 297 9.97 11.05 16.28
CA ALA A 297 9.75 11.22 17.71
C ALA A 297 10.55 10.23 18.57
N LYS A 298 11.36 10.75 19.50
CA LYS A 298 12.19 9.98 20.42
C LYS A 298 11.77 10.21 21.85
N ASN A 299 11.49 9.14 22.60
CA ASN A 299 11.18 9.22 24.02
C ASN A 299 11.46 7.86 24.70
N SER A 300 12.35 7.90 25.70
CA SER A 300 12.78 6.71 26.45
C SER A 300 11.68 6.08 27.30
N SER A 301 10.70 6.85 27.76
CA SER A 301 9.58 6.35 28.57
C SER A 301 8.67 5.38 27.81
N TYR A 302 8.59 5.47 26.48
CA TYR A 302 7.80 4.51 25.71
C TYR A 302 8.57 3.23 25.36
N ARG A 303 9.90 3.24 25.51
CA ARG A 303 10.75 2.05 25.29
C ARG A 303 10.47 0.96 26.31
N SER A 304 10.14 1.32 27.56
CA SER A 304 9.76 0.34 28.58
C SER A 304 8.49 -0.44 28.23
N TYR A 305 7.62 0.09 27.37
CA TYR A 305 6.45 -0.67 26.88
C TYR A 305 6.83 -1.80 25.93
N LEU A 306 7.95 -1.67 25.21
CA LEU A 306 8.50 -2.79 24.44
C LEU A 306 8.96 -3.90 25.41
N LEU A 307 9.70 -3.54 26.47
CA LEU A 307 10.11 -4.52 27.49
C LEU A 307 8.92 -5.18 28.23
N LEU A 308 7.74 -4.54 28.24
CA LEU A 308 6.51 -5.13 28.77
C LEU A 308 6.00 -6.31 27.93
N ALA A 309 6.34 -6.41 26.65
CA ALA A 309 5.94 -7.56 25.83
C ALA A 309 6.48 -8.88 26.36
N ASN A 310 7.73 -8.89 26.88
CA ASN A 310 8.29 -10.05 27.56
C ASN A 310 7.47 -10.41 28.82
N LYS A 311 6.93 -9.41 29.53
CA LYS A 311 6.07 -9.67 30.71
C LYS A 311 4.73 -10.31 30.33
N PHE A 312 4.23 -10.07 29.11
CA PHE A 312 3.02 -10.71 28.58
C PHE A 312 3.30 -12.05 27.89
N GLY A 313 4.50 -12.61 28.06
CA GLY A 313 4.87 -13.95 27.56
C GLY A 313 5.28 -13.99 26.09
N TYR A 314 5.44 -12.84 25.42
CA TYR A 314 5.92 -12.82 24.03
C TYR A 314 7.43 -12.97 23.98
N GLN A 315 7.91 -13.94 23.19
CA GLN A 315 9.33 -14.06 22.87
C GLN A 315 9.64 -13.27 21.60
N TYR A 316 10.72 -12.49 21.65
CA TYR A 316 11.18 -11.76 20.47
C TYR A 316 12.01 -12.66 19.56
N GLU A 317 11.74 -12.59 18.24
CA GLU A 317 12.73 -13.02 17.25
C GLU A 317 14.00 -12.16 17.41
N GLU A 318 15.17 -12.80 17.33
CA GLU A 318 16.49 -12.17 17.54
C GLU A 318 16.71 -10.92 16.66
N GLY A 319 16.27 -10.96 15.39
CA GLY A 319 16.30 -9.81 14.49
C GLY A 319 15.34 -8.66 14.86
N THR A 320 14.27 -8.95 15.61
CA THR A 320 13.35 -7.92 16.12
C THR A 320 14.00 -7.15 17.26
N LEU A 321 14.64 -7.85 18.21
CA LEU A 321 15.40 -7.21 19.29
C LEU A 321 16.50 -6.33 18.74
N GLN A 322 17.29 -6.83 17.79
CA GLN A 322 18.35 -6.06 17.15
C GLN A 322 17.80 -4.77 16.52
N SER A 323 16.69 -4.85 15.78
CA SER A 323 16.06 -3.66 15.19
C SER A 323 15.52 -2.66 16.23
N VAL A 324 15.08 -3.13 17.40
CA VAL A 324 14.65 -2.27 18.51
C VAL A 324 15.84 -1.57 19.16
N PHE A 325 16.97 -2.25 19.30
CA PHE A 325 18.21 -1.67 19.82
C PHE A 325 18.81 -0.65 18.84
N GLU A 326 18.79 -0.93 17.54
CA GLU A 326 19.32 -0.04 16.48
C GLU A 326 18.51 1.27 16.35
N ARG A 327 17.20 1.25 16.62
CA ARG A 327 16.35 2.45 16.58
C ARG A 327 16.48 3.37 17.81
N GLY A 328 17.27 2.97 18.80
CA GLY A 328 17.56 3.79 19.97
C GLY A 328 16.32 4.13 20.80
N TYR A 329 15.95 5.41 20.84
CA TYR A 329 14.81 5.94 21.62
C TYR A 329 13.61 6.31 20.76
N GLU A 330 13.61 5.98 19.47
CA GLU A 330 12.48 6.26 18.58
C GLU A 330 11.23 5.51 19.05
N ILE A 331 10.11 6.22 19.09
CA ILE A 331 8.80 5.61 19.37
C ILE A 331 8.41 4.82 18.11
N PRO A 332 8.35 3.48 18.18
CA PRO A 332 8.12 2.70 16.98
C PRO A 332 6.65 2.83 16.56
N ALA A 333 6.42 3.16 15.29
CA ALA A 333 5.09 3.20 14.70
C ALA A 333 5.10 2.43 13.37
N HIS A 334 4.60 1.20 13.40
CA HIS A 334 4.67 0.26 12.28
C HIS A 334 3.47 0.32 11.32
N SER A 335 2.76 1.45 11.24
CA SER A 335 1.67 1.64 10.28
C SER A 335 1.66 3.06 9.75
N HIS A 336 1.17 3.29 8.52
CA HIS A 336 1.13 4.66 7.98
C HIS A 336 0.22 5.55 8.81
N ILE A 337 -0.93 5.01 9.22
CA ILE A 337 -1.93 5.76 9.99
C ILE A 337 -1.42 6.11 11.40
N LEU A 338 -0.78 5.16 12.10
CA LEU A 338 -0.26 5.42 13.44
C LEU A 338 0.97 6.29 13.39
N GLN A 339 1.88 6.07 12.43
CA GLN A 339 3.07 6.90 12.27
C GLN A 339 2.67 8.34 11.98
N ALA A 340 1.75 8.57 11.04
CA ALA A 340 1.29 9.92 10.73
C ALA A 340 0.48 10.55 11.86
N TRP A 341 -0.32 9.78 12.60
CA TRP A 341 -1.02 10.30 13.77
C TRP A 341 -0.04 10.63 14.91
N LEU A 342 0.94 9.77 15.15
CA LEU A 342 1.98 10.00 16.14
C LEU A 342 2.81 11.24 15.81
N TRP A 343 3.22 11.42 14.55
CA TRP A 343 4.12 12.52 14.16
C TRP A 343 3.37 13.84 13.96
N ALA A 344 2.22 13.81 13.27
CA ALA A 344 1.50 15.00 12.82
C ALA A 344 0.12 15.20 13.44
N GLY A 345 -0.27 14.36 14.42
CA GLY A 345 -1.56 14.46 15.10
C GLY A 345 -2.76 14.13 14.20
N ILE A 346 -3.91 14.73 14.50
CA ILE A 346 -5.15 14.55 13.71
C ILE A 346 -4.95 14.86 12.21
N PRO A 347 -4.23 15.91 11.81
CA PRO A 347 -3.93 16.16 10.39
C PRO A 347 -3.39 14.94 9.62
N GLY A 348 -2.39 14.25 10.18
CA GLY A 348 -1.84 13.04 9.57
C GLY A 348 -2.82 11.87 9.55
N LEU A 349 -3.58 11.68 10.64
CA LEU A 349 -4.64 10.67 10.72
C LEU A 349 -5.70 10.86 9.62
N VAL A 350 -6.21 12.07 9.46
CA VAL A 350 -7.27 12.40 8.49
C VAL A 350 -6.81 12.11 7.06
N PHE A 351 -5.56 12.43 6.73
CA PHE A 351 -4.99 12.14 5.42
C PHE A 351 -5.03 10.65 5.08
N TRP A 352 -4.55 9.78 5.97
CA TRP A 352 -4.51 8.34 5.71
C TRP A 352 -5.89 7.67 5.76
N ILE A 353 -6.82 8.16 6.60
CA ILE A 353 -8.24 7.74 6.54
C ILE A 353 -8.84 8.08 5.18
N TYR A 354 -8.57 9.29 4.66
CA TYR A 354 -9.05 9.69 3.35
C TYR A 354 -8.46 8.82 2.22
N LEU A 355 -7.16 8.49 2.29
CA LEU A 355 -6.56 7.56 1.33
C LEU A 355 -7.18 6.16 1.43
N ALA A 356 -7.41 5.62 2.63
CA ALA A 356 -8.09 4.34 2.81
C ALA A 356 -9.49 4.33 2.16
N TYR A 357 -10.24 5.43 2.34
CA TYR A 357 -11.53 5.63 1.67
C TYR A 357 -11.39 5.61 0.14
N LEU A 358 -10.42 6.34 -0.42
CA LEU A 358 -10.19 6.36 -1.87
C LEU A 358 -9.80 4.99 -2.42
N VAL A 359 -8.93 4.27 -1.72
CA VAL A 359 -8.51 2.91 -2.08
C VAL A 359 -9.73 2.00 -2.16
N ALA A 360 -10.53 1.93 -1.08
CA ALA A 360 -11.73 1.09 -1.03
C ALA A 360 -12.75 1.48 -2.11
N ARG A 361 -12.97 2.78 -2.32
CA ARG A 361 -13.87 3.30 -3.35
C ARG A 361 -13.39 2.95 -4.76
N SER A 362 -12.09 3.01 -5.03
CA SER A 362 -11.52 2.70 -6.34
C SER A 362 -11.66 1.22 -6.69
N SER A 363 -11.44 0.31 -5.72
CA SER A 363 -11.67 -1.12 -5.88
C SER A 363 -13.12 -1.44 -6.18
N PHE A 364 -14.04 -0.82 -5.42
CA PHE A 364 -15.47 -0.99 -5.67
C PHE A 364 -15.87 -0.43 -7.04
N ALA A 365 -15.31 0.72 -7.45
CA ALA A 365 -15.53 1.27 -8.77
C ALA A 365 -15.00 0.36 -9.89
N ALA A 366 -13.83 -0.25 -9.73
CA ALA A 366 -13.26 -1.22 -10.67
C ALA A 366 -14.16 -2.45 -10.83
N TYR A 367 -14.71 -2.92 -9.70
CA TYR A 367 -15.65 -4.04 -9.63
C TYR A 367 -16.93 -3.75 -10.40
N VAL A 368 -17.59 -2.61 -10.10
CA VAL A 368 -18.84 -2.20 -10.73
C VAL A 368 -18.64 -1.87 -12.22
N SER A 369 -17.57 -1.17 -12.58
CA SER A 369 -17.31 -0.74 -13.96
C SER A 369 -16.80 -1.84 -14.88
N ARG A 370 -16.71 -3.07 -14.37
CA ARG A 370 -16.26 -4.23 -15.13
C ARG A 370 -14.84 -4.10 -15.70
N SER A 371 -13.98 -3.32 -15.04
CA SER A 371 -12.64 -3.00 -15.51
C SER A 371 -11.81 -4.26 -15.78
N GLU A 372 -11.03 -4.25 -16.87
CA GLU A 372 -10.00 -5.26 -17.12
C GLU A 372 -8.90 -5.24 -16.07
N LEU A 373 -8.72 -4.10 -15.37
CA LEU A 373 -7.75 -3.93 -14.30
C LEU A 373 -8.28 -4.41 -12.93
N LEU A 374 -9.43 -5.10 -12.88
CA LEU A 374 -10.05 -5.52 -11.61
C LEU A 374 -9.08 -6.28 -10.70
N LEU A 375 -8.42 -7.32 -11.23
CA LEU A 375 -7.50 -8.16 -10.45
C LEU A 375 -6.32 -7.35 -9.87
N PRO A 376 -5.51 -6.64 -10.69
CA PRO A 376 -4.39 -5.87 -10.14
C PRO A 376 -4.84 -4.71 -9.24
N VAL A 377 -5.98 -4.06 -9.51
CA VAL A 377 -6.51 -2.98 -8.66
C VAL A 377 -6.91 -3.52 -7.28
N VAL A 378 -7.68 -4.61 -7.22
CA VAL A 378 -8.12 -5.19 -5.95
C VAL A 378 -6.93 -5.73 -5.16
N PHE A 379 -6.00 -6.41 -5.82
CA PHE A 379 -4.76 -6.86 -5.19
C PHE A 379 -3.98 -5.69 -4.57
N LEU A 380 -3.70 -4.64 -5.35
CA LEU A 380 -2.98 -3.46 -4.86
C LEU A 380 -3.75 -2.72 -3.78
N ALA A 381 -5.08 -2.72 -3.83
CA ALA A 381 -5.90 -2.08 -2.81
C ALA A 381 -5.86 -2.82 -1.47
N ILE A 382 -5.88 -4.16 -1.48
CA ILE A 382 -5.72 -4.95 -0.26
C ILE A 382 -4.33 -4.70 0.32
N MET A 383 -3.28 -4.72 -0.51
CA MET A 383 -1.92 -4.38 -0.07
C MET A 383 -1.81 -2.93 0.45
N ALA A 384 -2.49 -1.98 -0.19
CA ALA A 384 -2.52 -0.59 0.27
C ALA A 384 -3.23 -0.44 1.62
N LEU A 385 -4.37 -1.10 1.83
CA LEU A 385 -5.05 -1.10 3.13
C LEU A 385 -4.22 -1.80 4.20
N TRP A 386 -3.54 -2.89 3.84
CA TRP A 386 -2.57 -3.55 4.70
C TRP A 386 -1.44 -2.60 5.11
N ASP A 387 -0.85 -1.87 4.15
CA ASP A 387 0.23 -0.94 4.43
C ASP A 387 -0.23 0.22 5.32
N ILE A 388 -1.42 0.76 5.09
CA ILE A 388 -2.01 1.79 5.96
C ILE A 388 -2.10 1.33 7.41
N ALA A 389 -2.54 0.08 7.62
CA ALA A 389 -2.80 -0.48 8.94
C ALA A 389 -1.56 -1.09 9.61
N PHE A 390 -0.56 -1.57 8.85
CA PHE A 390 0.46 -2.49 9.37
C PHE A 390 1.87 -2.35 8.78
N SER A 391 2.13 -1.38 7.89
CA SER A 391 3.49 -1.12 7.38
C SER A 391 3.90 0.32 7.71
N PRO A 392 5.16 0.62 8.06
CA PRO A 392 5.62 2.00 8.24
C PRO A 392 5.72 2.73 6.89
N PHE A 393 5.44 4.03 6.85
CA PHE A 393 5.62 4.85 5.65
C PHE A 393 7.09 5.27 5.53
N GLY A 394 7.74 4.86 4.45
CA GLY A 394 9.18 5.06 4.25
C GLY A 394 9.58 5.25 2.79
N SER A 395 10.89 5.33 2.54
CA SER A 395 11.47 5.64 1.23
C SER A 395 10.94 4.78 0.09
N PHE A 396 10.87 3.47 0.32
CA PHE A 396 10.38 2.49 -0.66
C PHE A 396 8.93 2.71 -1.06
N LEU A 397 8.10 3.07 -0.09
CA LEU A 397 6.66 3.14 -0.27
C LEU A 397 6.18 4.47 -0.86
N ARG A 398 7.00 5.54 -0.85
CA ARG A 398 6.64 6.82 -1.50
C ARG A 398 6.27 6.65 -2.98
N TYR A 399 7.19 6.05 -3.76
CA TYR A 399 6.95 5.79 -5.19
C TYR A 399 5.81 4.80 -5.41
N GLN A 400 5.75 3.74 -4.60
CA GLN A 400 4.68 2.75 -4.73
C GLN A 400 3.30 3.35 -4.46
N TRP A 401 3.16 4.19 -3.45
CA TRP A 401 1.90 4.89 -3.17
C TRP A 401 1.54 5.87 -4.27
N ALA A 402 2.50 6.66 -4.77
CA ALA A 402 2.26 7.56 -5.89
C ALA A 402 1.73 6.81 -7.12
N MET A 403 2.31 5.64 -7.43
CA MET A 403 1.85 4.75 -8.49
C MET A 403 0.45 4.16 -8.21
N ARG A 404 0.23 3.60 -7.01
CA ARG A 404 -1.06 2.99 -6.61
C ARG A 404 -2.19 4.02 -6.67
N LEU A 405 -1.99 5.21 -6.10
CA LEU A 405 -2.97 6.29 -6.13
C LEU A 405 -3.26 6.74 -7.56
N THR A 406 -2.24 6.88 -8.40
CA THR A 406 -2.42 7.20 -9.82
C THR A 406 -3.34 6.17 -10.49
N LEU A 407 -3.07 4.87 -10.30
CA LEU A 407 -3.92 3.80 -10.82
C LEU A 407 -5.37 3.91 -10.30
N PHE A 408 -5.55 4.06 -8.99
CA PHE A 408 -6.87 4.12 -8.34
C PHE A 408 -7.72 5.29 -8.86
N LEU A 409 -7.13 6.47 -8.99
CA LEU A 409 -7.82 7.66 -9.46
C LEU A 409 -8.19 7.58 -10.93
N CYS A 410 -7.30 7.03 -11.76
CA CYS A 410 -7.61 6.79 -13.16
C CYS A 410 -8.77 5.81 -13.36
N VAL A 411 -8.85 4.76 -12.53
CA VAL A 411 -9.96 3.80 -12.54
C VAL A 411 -11.27 4.47 -12.07
N LEU A 412 -11.21 5.31 -11.03
CA LEU A 412 -12.35 6.10 -10.57
C LEU A 412 -12.87 7.08 -11.65
N GLY A 413 -11.95 7.75 -12.35
CA GLY A 413 -12.26 8.64 -13.46
C GLY A 413 -12.93 7.92 -14.63
N ALA A 414 -12.40 6.75 -15.02
CA ALA A 414 -12.99 5.92 -16.08
C ALA A 414 -14.40 5.44 -15.73
N SER A 415 -14.62 4.96 -14.50
CA SER A 415 -15.92 4.49 -14.02
C SER A 415 -16.99 5.60 -14.04
N SER A 416 -16.60 6.82 -13.64
CA SER A 416 -17.51 7.99 -13.61
C SER A 416 -17.99 8.38 -15.03
N ARG A 417 -17.12 8.29 -16.04
CA ARG A 417 -17.47 8.60 -17.44
C ARG A 417 -18.46 7.57 -18.03
N THR A 418 -18.27 6.29 -17.72
CA THR A 418 -19.19 5.23 -18.17
C THR A 418 -20.59 5.42 -17.59
N ALA A 419 -20.69 5.78 -16.31
CA ALA A 419 -21.98 6.04 -15.66
C ALA A 419 -22.75 7.21 -16.30
N ASN A 420 -22.06 8.27 -16.72
CA ASN A 420 -22.71 9.41 -17.38
C ASN A 420 -23.20 9.10 -18.80
N ARG A 421 -22.47 8.28 -19.57
CA ARG A 421 -22.89 7.87 -20.93
C ARG A 421 -24.17 7.03 -20.95
N HIS A 422 -24.44 6.24 -19.92
CA HIS A 422 -25.69 5.49 -19.82
C HIS A 422 -26.89 6.40 -19.56
N ARG A 423 -26.73 7.45 -18.74
CA ARG A 423 -27.83 8.41 -18.47
C ARG A 423 -28.24 9.21 -19.70
N THR A 424 -27.30 9.60 -20.54
CA THR A 424 -27.60 10.35 -21.78
C THR A 424 -28.24 9.52 -22.89
N ARG A 425 -28.36 8.20 -22.72
CA ARG A 425 -29.05 7.31 -23.67
C ARG A 425 -30.46 6.90 -23.21
N GLU A 426 -30.80 7.17 -21.96
CA GLU A 426 -32.12 6.87 -21.36
C GLU A 426 -33.05 8.10 -21.36
N ASN A 427 -32.50 9.28 -21.69
CA ASN A 427 -33.24 10.50 -22.00
C ASN A 427 -33.16 10.73 -23.51
#